data_AF-A0A453EQ61-F1
#
_entry.id   AF-A0A453EQ61-F1
#
_cell.length_a   1.000
_cell.length_b   1.000
_cell.length_c   1.000
_cell.angle_alpha   90.00
_cell.angle_beta   90.00
_cell.angle_gamma   90.00
#
_symmetry.space_group_name_H-M   'P 1'
#
loop_
_entity.id
_entity.type
_entity.pdbx_description
1 polymer ?
#
loop_
_entity_poly.entity_id
_entity_poly.type
_entity_poly.pdbx_seq_one_letter_code
_entity_poly.pdbx_strand_id
1 'polypeptide(L)'
;GEHACRRRTYQRHPVSNRATPVGGNRHVLYASYLSQNQQNYRSFSASSDQERIEAANRIIHGLPRCVKIVEVGPRDGLQNEKNTVPTPVKIELIKRLVTSGLSVVEATSFVSPKWVPQLADAKDVMEVVRNITGVSFPVLTPNLKGFEAAAAAGAKEVAIFASASEAFSKSNINCSIKESLVRYNDVALAAQKREIPVRG
;
A
#
# COMPACT_ATOMS: atom_id res chain seq x y z
N GLY A 1 10.85 18.02 19.65
CA GLY A 1 11.30 16.81 20.37
C GLY A 1 11.53 15.73 19.34
N GLU A 2 12.79 15.51 18.98
CA GLU A 2 13.21 14.58 17.93
C GLU A 2 13.24 13.15 18.48
N HIS A 3 12.57 12.21 17.82
CA HIS A 3 12.70 10.78 18.13
C HIS A 3 13.44 10.07 16.98
N ALA A 4 14.71 9.76 17.25
CA ALA A 4 15.62 9.05 16.37
C ALA A 4 15.33 7.53 16.34
N CYS A 5 15.18 6.97 15.14
CA CYS A 5 15.05 5.54 14.90
C CYS A 5 16.45 4.88 14.88
N ARG A 6 16.75 4.01 15.86
CA ARG A 6 18.03 3.30 15.98
C ARG A 6 18.08 2.08 15.05
N ARG A 7 19.09 2.01 14.17
CA ARG A 7 19.42 0.83 13.33
C ARG A 7 20.25 -0.19 14.12
N ARG A 8 19.88 -1.48 14.06
CA ARG A 8 20.77 -2.61 14.42
C ARG A 8 21.30 -3.26 13.15
N THR A 9 22.61 -3.42 13.04
CA THR A 9 23.30 -4.08 11.93
C THR A 9 23.52 -5.56 12.25
N TYR A 10 23.24 -6.44 11.29
CA TYR A 10 23.59 -7.87 11.33
C TYR A 10 24.89 -8.09 10.54
N GLN A 11 25.91 -8.66 11.18
CA GLN A 11 27.17 -9.07 10.54
C GLN A 11 27.05 -10.49 9.96
N ARG A 12 27.56 -10.72 8.75
CA ARG A 12 27.76 -12.06 8.16
C ARG A 12 29.26 -12.41 8.17
N HIS A 13 29.59 -13.64 8.56
CA HIS A 13 30.95 -14.19 8.55
C HIS A 13 31.35 -14.71 7.15
N PRO A 14 32.65 -14.69 6.78
CA PRO A 14 33.14 -15.16 5.49
C PRO A 14 33.48 -16.67 5.49
N VAL A 15 33.24 -17.33 4.36
CA VAL A 15 33.63 -18.73 4.11
C VAL A 15 34.97 -18.77 3.37
N SER A 16 35.87 -19.64 3.82
CA SER A 16 37.26 -19.78 3.36
C SER A 16 37.38 -20.69 2.12
N ASN A 17 38.10 -20.22 1.08
CA ASN A 17 38.50 -21.03 -0.09
C ASN A 17 39.80 -21.82 0.19
N ARG A 18 39.87 -23.06 -0.29
CA ARG A 18 41.14 -23.80 -0.44
C ARG A 18 41.15 -24.52 -1.79
N ALA A 19 42.16 -24.24 -2.61
CA ALA A 19 42.50 -24.99 -3.81
C ALA A 19 43.98 -25.39 -3.73
N THR A 20 44.30 -26.62 -4.12
CA THR A 20 45.67 -27.15 -4.26
C THR A 20 46.01 -27.33 -5.75
N PRO A 21 47.27 -27.10 -6.19
CA PRO A 21 47.63 -27.16 -7.60
C PRO A 21 48.29 -28.48 -8.00
N VAL A 22 48.06 -28.94 -9.23
CA VAL A 22 48.92 -29.90 -9.94
C VAL A 22 49.08 -29.42 -11.39
N GLY A 23 50.32 -29.44 -11.88
CA GLY A 23 50.78 -28.71 -13.06
C GLY A 23 50.54 -29.39 -14.42
N GLY A 24 51.01 -28.71 -15.46
CA GLY A 24 51.02 -29.21 -16.84
C GLY A 24 51.07 -28.10 -17.89
N ASN A 25 52.28 -27.78 -18.36
CA ASN A 25 52.54 -26.82 -19.45
C ASN A 25 51.79 -27.19 -20.74
N ARG A 26 50.90 -26.30 -21.20
CA ARG A 26 50.52 -26.06 -22.61
C ARG A 26 49.69 -24.76 -22.63
N HIS A 27 49.83 -23.95 -23.68
CA HIS A 27 49.12 -22.69 -23.98
C HIS A 27 49.86 -21.38 -23.67
N VAL A 28 50.97 -21.12 -24.36
CA VAL A 28 51.51 -19.75 -24.54
C VAL A 28 50.86 -19.03 -25.76
N LEU A 29 50.00 -19.69 -26.54
CA LEU A 29 49.39 -19.11 -27.75
C LEU A 29 47.91 -18.68 -27.60
N TYR A 30 47.40 -18.56 -26.37
CA TYR A 30 46.04 -18.03 -26.12
C TYR A 30 46.04 -16.68 -25.36
N ALA A 31 47.19 -16.27 -24.81
CA ALA A 31 47.28 -15.11 -23.92
C ALA A 31 47.24 -13.75 -24.67
N SER A 32 47.73 -13.68 -25.90
CA SER A 32 47.77 -12.42 -26.67
C SER A 32 46.41 -12.04 -27.27
N TYR A 33 45.63 -13.02 -27.73
CA TYR A 33 44.28 -12.79 -28.27
C TYR A 33 43.25 -12.46 -27.18
N LEU A 34 43.44 -12.97 -25.96
CA LEU A 34 42.59 -12.64 -24.81
C LEU A 34 42.94 -11.29 -24.17
N SER A 35 44.19 -10.82 -24.27
CA SER A 35 44.60 -9.53 -23.71
C SER A 35 43.98 -8.33 -24.46
N GLN A 36 43.91 -8.39 -25.79
CA GLN A 36 43.34 -7.29 -26.60
C GLN A 36 41.80 -7.26 -26.53
N ASN A 37 41.14 -8.42 -26.38
CA ASN A 37 39.69 -8.45 -26.14
C ASN A 37 39.32 -8.11 -24.69
N GLN A 38 40.13 -8.44 -23.67
CA GLN A 38 39.87 -8.03 -22.29
C GLN A 38 39.95 -6.51 -22.08
N GLN A 39 40.83 -5.81 -22.81
CA GLN A 39 40.93 -4.35 -22.72
C GLN A 39 39.72 -3.66 -23.38
N ASN A 40 39.20 -4.18 -24.50
CA ASN A 40 38.00 -3.65 -25.16
C ASN A 40 36.69 -3.98 -24.41
N TYR A 41 36.59 -5.11 -23.72
CA TYR A 41 35.42 -5.43 -22.88
C TYR A 41 35.39 -4.66 -21.55
N ARG A 42 36.55 -4.23 -21.02
CA ARG A 42 36.60 -3.39 -19.80
C ARG A 42 36.26 -1.92 -20.06
N SER A 43 36.53 -1.40 -21.25
CA SER A 43 36.23 -0.01 -21.60
C SER A 43 34.79 0.22 -22.07
N PHE A 44 34.14 -0.78 -22.68
CA PHE A 44 32.75 -0.67 -23.15
C PHE A 44 31.70 -0.97 -22.06
N SER A 45 32.07 -1.71 -21.01
CA SER A 45 31.18 -2.03 -19.87
C SER A 45 31.16 -0.92 -18.81
N ALA A 46 32.29 -0.25 -18.58
CA ALA A 46 32.43 0.74 -17.51
C ALA A 46 31.55 1.99 -17.67
N SER A 47 31.30 2.49 -18.90
CA SER A 47 30.43 3.66 -19.09
C SER A 47 28.96 3.30 -18.83
N SER A 48 28.55 2.10 -19.23
CA SER A 48 27.18 1.61 -19.03
C SER A 48 26.89 1.29 -17.57
N ASP A 49 27.90 0.85 -16.81
CA ASP A 49 27.79 0.63 -15.37
C ASP A 49 27.76 1.96 -14.61
N GLN A 50 28.57 2.94 -15.01
CA GLN A 50 28.56 4.28 -14.42
C GLN A 50 27.21 4.97 -14.63
N GLU A 51 26.64 4.90 -15.84
CA GLU A 51 25.31 5.45 -16.14
C GLU A 51 24.20 4.75 -15.35
N ARG A 52 24.29 3.42 -15.18
CA ARG A 52 23.36 2.66 -14.33
C ARG A 52 23.47 3.05 -12.86
N ILE A 53 24.69 3.25 -12.36
CA ILE A 53 24.96 3.69 -10.97
C ILE A 53 24.42 5.11 -10.77
N GLU A 54 24.66 6.02 -11.71
CA GLU A 54 24.13 7.39 -11.64
C GLU A 54 22.61 7.41 -11.75
N ALA A 55 22.01 6.58 -12.60
CA ALA A 55 20.56 6.42 -12.69
C ALA A 55 19.97 5.86 -11.39
N ALA A 56 20.59 4.83 -10.80
CA ALA A 56 20.17 4.26 -9.52
C ALA A 56 20.30 5.28 -8.39
N ASN A 57 21.39 6.06 -8.36
CA ASN A 57 21.58 7.12 -7.36
C ASN A 57 20.54 8.23 -7.52
N ARG A 58 20.23 8.67 -8.76
CA ARG A 58 19.15 9.64 -9.00
C ARG A 58 17.81 9.12 -8.50
N ILE A 59 17.52 7.83 -8.71
CA ILE A 59 16.29 7.20 -8.19
C ILE A 59 16.31 7.23 -6.66
N ILE A 60 17.34 6.68 -6.02
CA ILE A 60 17.42 6.60 -4.54
C ILE A 60 17.36 7.98 -3.89
N HIS A 61 18.01 9.00 -4.46
CA HIS A 61 17.96 10.37 -3.96
C HIS A 61 16.65 11.10 -4.28
N GLY A 62 15.90 10.65 -5.29
CA GLY A 62 14.57 11.16 -5.63
C GLY A 62 13.42 10.51 -4.86
N LEU A 63 13.68 9.44 -4.10
CA LEU A 63 12.65 8.74 -3.34
C LEU A 63 12.24 9.52 -2.09
N PRO A 64 10.95 9.44 -1.69
CA PRO A 64 10.49 10.07 -0.47
C PRO A 64 11.15 9.41 0.76
N ARG A 65 11.47 10.22 1.77
CA ARG A 65 12.03 9.72 3.03
C ARG A 65 11.05 8.86 3.84
N CYS A 66 9.74 8.98 3.56
CA CYS A 66 8.68 8.27 4.25
C CYS A 66 7.53 7.96 3.28
N VAL A 67 6.90 6.80 3.47
CA VAL A 67 5.69 6.37 2.74
C VAL A 67 4.62 6.06 3.77
N LYS A 68 3.40 6.56 3.55
CA LYS A 68 2.23 6.19 4.36
C LYS A 68 1.50 5.05 3.66
N ILE A 69 1.44 3.90 4.31
CA ILE A 69 0.64 2.75 3.86
C ILE A 69 -0.79 2.95 4.38
N VAL A 70 -1.77 2.79 3.49
CA VAL A 70 -3.19 2.70 3.86
C VAL A 70 -3.61 1.26 3.62
N GLU A 71 -3.86 0.54 4.71
CA GLU A 71 -4.29 -0.86 4.64
C GLU A 71 -5.78 -0.92 4.38
N VAL A 72 -6.18 -1.59 3.30
CA VAL A 72 -7.58 -1.66 2.84
C VAL A 72 -8.17 -3.06 2.91
N GLY A 73 -7.40 -4.06 3.34
CA GLY A 73 -7.79 -5.46 3.47
C GLY A 73 -9.10 -5.67 4.22
N PRO A 74 -9.34 -5.05 5.40
CA PRO A 74 -10.59 -5.22 6.15
C PRO A 74 -11.84 -4.70 5.43
N ARG A 75 -11.70 -3.75 4.51
CA ARG A 75 -12.80 -3.22 3.68
C ARG A 75 -12.77 -3.81 2.28
N ASP A 76 -11.84 -3.34 1.45
CA ASP A 76 -11.80 -3.63 0.01
C ASP A 76 -11.38 -5.07 -0.26
N GLY A 77 -10.48 -5.61 0.55
CA GLY A 77 -10.13 -7.03 0.50
C GLY A 77 -11.35 -7.91 0.80
N LEU A 78 -11.90 -7.79 2.00
CA LEU A 78 -13.05 -8.60 2.46
C LEU A 78 -14.31 -8.41 1.61
N GLN A 79 -14.52 -7.23 1.00
CA GLN A 79 -15.63 -6.99 0.08
C GLN A 79 -15.60 -7.93 -1.13
N ASN A 80 -14.40 -8.27 -1.62
CA ASN A 80 -14.20 -9.09 -2.82
C ASN A 80 -14.05 -10.59 -2.50
N GLU A 81 -14.11 -10.97 -1.22
CA GLU A 81 -14.06 -12.36 -0.80
C GLU A 81 -15.40 -13.07 -1.03
N LYS A 82 -15.31 -14.34 -1.45
CA LYS A 82 -16.49 -15.17 -1.73
C LYS A 82 -17.30 -15.47 -0.47
N ASN A 83 -16.60 -15.72 0.63
CA ASN A 83 -17.20 -16.09 1.91
C ASN A 83 -17.33 -14.86 2.80
N THR A 84 -18.45 -14.74 3.51
CA THR A 84 -18.61 -13.70 4.52
C THR A 84 -17.82 -14.09 5.77
N VAL A 85 -16.90 -13.22 6.17
CA VAL A 85 -16.10 -13.40 7.39
C VAL A 85 -16.91 -12.95 8.61
N PRO A 86 -16.96 -13.72 9.71
CA PRO A 86 -17.66 -13.31 10.94
C PRO A 86 -17.08 -12.03 11.54
N THR A 87 -17.93 -11.19 12.13
CA THR A 87 -17.55 -9.90 12.72
C THR A 87 -16.39 -9.97 13.72
N PRO A 88 -16.33 -10.95 14.66
CA PRO A 88 -15.21 -11.05 15.59
C PRO A 88 -13.86 -11.27 14.88
N VAL A 89 -13.86 -11.99 13.75
CA VAL A 89 -12.66 -12.24 12.95
C VAL A 89 -12.20 -10.97 12.23
N LYS A 90 -13.14 -10.16 11.72
CA LYS A 90 -12.82 -8.85 11.11
C LYS A 90 -12.18 -7.90 12.12
N ILE A 91 -12.75 -7.83 13.32
CA ILE A 91 -12.23 -7.00 14.42
C ILE A 91 -10.82 -7.45 14.80
N GLU A 92 -10.60 -8.77 14.93
CA GLU A 92 -9.28 -9.32 15.25
C GLU A 92 -8.25 -9.02 14.15
N LEU A 93 -8.64 -9.12 12.87
CA LEU A 93 -7.81 -8.72 11.74
C LEU A 93 -7.38 -7.26 11.87
N ILE A 94 -8.32 -6.33 12.08
CA ILE A 94 -8.02 -4.90 12.24
C ILE A 94 -7.07 -4.66 13.41
N LYS A 95 -7.30 -5.30 14.57
CA LYS A 95 -6.42 -5.17 15.74
C LYS A 95 -4.99 -5.62 15.44
N ARG A 96 -4.82 -6.73 14.71
CA ARG A 96 -3.48 -7.22 14.31
C ARG A 96 -2.79 -6.26 13.35
N LEU A 97 -3.53 -5.70 12.39
CA LEU A 97 -3.01 -4.70 11.46
C LEU A 97 -2.58 -3.42 12.18
N VAL A 98 -3.35 -2.97 13.16
CA VAL A 98 -2.95 -1.85 14.02
C VAL A 98 -1.68 -2.18 14.80
N THR A 99 -1.63 -3.39 15.39
CA THR A 99 -0.50 -3.82 16.23
C THR A 99 0.80 -3.99 15.43
N SER A 100 0.72 -4.19 14.11
CA SER A 100 1.89 -4.23 13.23
C SER A 100 2.53 -2.85 12.99
N GLY A 101 1.90 -1.77 13.47
CA GLY A 101 2.39 -0.39 13.35
C GLY A 101 1.78 0.40 12.20
N LEU A 102 0.73 -0.11 11.55
CA LEU A 102 0.01 0.64 10.52
C LEU A 102 -0.72 1.84 11.12
N SER A 103 -0.49 3.02 10.54
CA SER A 103 -1.11 4.28 10.98
C SER A 103 -2.50 4.53 10.40
N VAL A 104 -2.87 3.81 9.33
CA VAL A 104 -4.17 3.95 8.66
C VAL A 104 -4.68 2.57 8.23
N VAL A 105 -5.87 2.21 8.68
CA VAL A 105 -6.55 0.96 8.33
C VAL A 105 -8.00 1.28 7.95
N GLU A 106 -8.37 1.06 6.69
CA GLU A 106 -9.74 1.24 6.23
C GLU A 106 -10.63 0.13 6.81
N ALA A 107 -11.44 0.49 7.78
CA ALA A 107 -12.05 -0.47 8.68
C ALA A 107 -13.26 -1.19 8.06
N THR A 108 -14.12 -0.47 7.34
CA THR A 108 -15.37 -0.99 6.78
C THR A 108 -16.01 -0.01 5.80
N SER A 109 -17.21 -0.33 5.31
CA SER A 109 -18.01 0.50 4.40
C SER A 109 -19.46 0.60 4.86
N PHE A 110 -20.01 1.81 4.85
CA PHE A 110 -21.43 2.08 5.09
C PHE A 110 -22.22 2.06 3.76
N VAL A 111 -22.15 0.91 3.10
CA VAL A 111 -22.92 0.56 1.90
C VAL A 111 -24.22 -0.16 2.27
N SER A 112 -25.07 -0.40 1.29
CA SER A 112 -26.26 -1.23 1.49
C SER A 112 -25.86 -2.70 1.72
N PRO A 113 -26.28 -3.33 2.84
CA PRO A 113 -26.04 -4.76 3.08
C PRO A 113 -26.65 -5.67 2.01
N LYS A 114 -27.69 -5.20 1.31
CA LYS A 114 -28.30 -5.93 0.19
C LYS A 114 -27.33 -6.08 -0.99
N TRP A 115 -26.52 -5.06 -1.24
CA TRP A 115 -25.57 -5.04 -2.36
C TRP A 115 -24.21 -5.61 -1.97
N VAL A 116 -23.80 -5.42 -0.72
CA VAL A 116 -22.52 -5.88 -0.19
C VAL A 116 -22.73 -6.54 1.19
N PRO A 117 -23.21 -7.80 1.22
CA PRO A 117 -23.47 -8.51 2.49
C PRO A 117 -22.21 -8.73 3.32
N GLN A 118 -21.04 -8.77 2.69
CA GLN A 118 -19.74 -8.94 3.34
C GLN A 118 -19.46 -7.85 4.39
N LEU A 119 -20.05 -6.66 4.23
CA LEU A 119 -19.81 -5.49 5.10
C LEU A 119 -21.08 -5.05 5.87
N ALA A 120 -22.07 -5.94 5.98
CA ALA A 120 -23.34 -5.66 6.66
C ALA A 120 -23.18 -5.26 8.15
N ASP A 121 -22.09 -5.70 8.78
CA ASP A 121 -21.73 -5.53 10.19
C ASP A 121 -20.85 -4.29 10.45
N ALA A 122 -20.87 -3.30 9.55
CA ALA A 122 -20.05 -2.09 9.66
C ALA A 122 -20.18 -1.37 11.01
N LYS A 123 -21.38 -1.31 11.59
CA LYS A 123 -21.62 -0.67 12.89
C LYS A 123 -20.92 -1.41 14.03
N ASP A 124 -21.03 -2.73 14.05
CA ASP A 124 -20.45 -3.59 15.08
C ASP A 124 -18.92 -3.56 15.03
N VAL A 125 -18.35 -3.51 13.82
CA VAL A 125 -16.91 -3.28 13.63
C VAL A 125 -16.50 -1.90 14.17
N MET A 126 -17.23 -0.84 13.81
CA MET A 126 -16.94 0.52 14.24
C MET A 126 -17.04 0.72 15.75
N GLU A 127 -17.98 0.05 16.43
CA GLU A 127 -18.14 0.12 17.87
C GLU A 127 -16.86 -0.25 18.62
N VAL A 128 -16.11 -1.23 18.10
CA VAL A 128 -14.84 -1.68 18.69
C VAL A 128 -13.67 -0.81 18.24
N VAL A 129 -13.52 -0.56 16.94
CA VAL A 129 -12.29 0.07 16.42
C VAL A 129 -12.20 1.56 16.74
N ARG A 130 -13.33 2.26 16.94
CA ARG A 130 -13.34 3.69 17.27
C ARG A 130 -12.64 4.05 18.59
N ASN A 131 -12.48 3.06 19.48
CA ASN A 131 -11.82 3.22 20.77
C ASN A 131 -10.30 3.03 20.69
N ILE A 132 -9.76 2.58 19.55
CA ILE A 132 -8.34 2.42 19.33
C ILE A 132 -7.74 3.80 18.99
N THR A 133 -6.74 4.24 19.76
CA THR A 133 -6.09 5.54 19.59
C THR A 133 -4.80 5.45 18.76
N GLY A 134 -4.42 6.54 18.11
CA GLY A 134 -3.15 6.62 17.36
C GLY A 134 -3.18 6.04 15.95
N VAL A 135 -4.36 5.64 15.47
CA VAL A 135 -4.59 5.11 14.11
C VAL A 135 -5.81 5.80 13.50
N SER A 136 -5.77 6.07 12.20
CA SER A 136 -6.95 6.49 11.45
C SER A 136 -7.72 5.29 10.90
N PHE A 137 -9.04 5.32 11.05
CA PHE A 137 -9.96 4.31 10.54
C PHE A 137 -10.93 4.94 9.53
N PRO A 138 -10.47 5.26 8.31
CA PRO A 138 -11.39 5.71 7.28
C PRO A 138 -12.43 4.62 6.98
N VAL A 139 -13.65 5.05 6.68
CA VAL A 139 -14.73 4.17 6.24
C VAL A 139 -15.34 4.67 4.95
N LEU A 140 -15.72 3.75 4.06
CA LEU A 140 -16.31 4.11 2.78
C LEU A 140 -17.77 4.55 2.93
N THR A 141 -18.12 5.70 2.35
CA THR A 141 -19.46 6.30 2.41
C THR A 141 -19.91 6.76 1.02
N PRO A 142 -20.55 5.89 0.20
CA PRO A 142 -20.84 6.20 -1.21
C PRO A 142 -22.03 7.16 -1.41
N ASN A 143 -22.72 7.56 -0.36
CA ASN A 143 -23.86 8.47 -0.39
C ASN A 143 -24.12 9.08 0.99
N LEU A 144 -25.00 10.08 1.04
CA LEU A 144 -25.32 10.83 2.26
C LEU A 144 -25.86 9.94 3.39
N LYS A 145 -26.72 8.96 3.09
CA LYS A 145 -27.24 8.02 4.10
C LYS A 145 -26.13 7.17 4.73
N GLY A 146 -25.18 6.70 3.91
CA GLY A 146 -24.01 5.98 4.38
C GLY A 146 -23.11 6.86 5.25
N PHE A 147 -22.92 8.11 4.86
CA PHE A 147 -22.19 9.11 5.66
C PHE A 147 -22.84 9.37 7.01
N GLU A 148 -24.16 9.58 7.06
CA GLU A 148 -24.88 9.80 8.30
C GLU A 148 -24.75 8.60 9.25
N ALA A 149 -24.85 7.38 8.71
CA ALA A 149 -24.65 6.15 9.48
C ALA A 149 -23.21 6.00 10.00
N ALA A 150 -22.22 6.35 9.18
CA ALA A 150 -20.81 6.35 9.57
C ALA A 150 -20.53 7.36 10.69
N ALA A 151 -21.03 8.59 10.55
CA ALA A 151 -20.88 9.63 11.54
C ALA A 151 -21.58 9.23 12.87
N ALA A 152 -22.78 8.64 12.81
CA ALA A 152 -23.47 8.12 13.98
C ALA A 152 -22.72 6.96 14.65
N ALA A 153 -21.98 6.16 13.90
CA ALA A 153 -21.12 5.10 14.44
C ALA A 153 -19.80 5.64 15.05
N GLY A 154 -19.50 6.93 14.88
CA GLY A 154 -18.30 7.58 15.40
C GLY A 154 -17.10 7.55 14.45
N ALA A 155 -17.33 7.42 13.14
CA ALA A 155 -16.28 7.58 12.14
C ALA A 155 -15.68 8.99 12.20
N LYS A 156 -14.33 9.05 12.21
CA LYS A 156 -13.56 10.30 12.27
C LYS A 156 -12.95 10.69 10.92
N GLU A 157 -13.01 9.80 9.94
CA GLU A 157 -12.56 10.01 8.57
C GLU A 157 -13.45 9.15 7.66
N VAL A 158 -13.83 9.68 6.51
CA VAL A 158 -14.64 8.96 5.51
C VAL A 158 -13.97 8.96 4.15
N ALA A 159 -14.34 8.01 3.29
CA ALA A 159 -13.87 7.91 1.93
C ALA A 159 -15.04 7.89 0.93
N ILE A 160 -14.86 8.57 -0.19
CA ILE A 160 -15.68 8.48 -1.41
C ILE A 160 -14.80 7.90 -2.53
N PHE A 161 -15.39 7.40 -3.61
CA PHE A 161 -14.62 6.91 -4.76
C PHE A 161 -15.26 7.34 -6.08
N ALA A 162 -14.53 8.11 -6.87
CA ALA A 162 -14.94 8.44 -8.23
C ALA A 162 -14.30 7.48 -9.23
N SER A 163 -14.94 7.31 -10.39
CA SER A 163 -14.35 6.61 -11.52
C SER A 163 -13.96 7.59 -12.61
N ALA A 164 -12.88 7.27 -13.34
CA ALA A 164 -12.51 7.95 -14.58
C ALA A 164 -13.13 7.28 -15.83
N SER A 165 -13.89 6.19 -15.67
CA SER A 165 -14.52 5.45 -16.77
C SER A 165 -16.02 5.32 -16.56
N GLU A 166 -16.81 5.76 -17.55
CA GLU A 166 -18.28 5.67 -17.49
C GLU A 166 -18.76 4.22 -17.38
N ALA A 167 -18.12 3.30 -18.11
CA ALA A 167 -18.44 1.88 -18.03
C ALA A 167 -18.19 1.33 -16.62
N PHE A 168 -17.09 1.72 -15.98
CA PHE A 168 -16.77 1.30 -14.62
C PHE A 168 -17.68 1.95 -13.58
N SER A 169 -18.01 3.24 -13.73
CA SER A 169 -18.98 3.91 -12.88
C SER A 169 -20.33 3.20 -12.93
N LYS A 170 -20.81 2.88 -14.14
CA LYS A 170 -22.10 2.21 -14.32
C LYS A 170 -22.10 0.78 -13.77
N SER A 171 -21.01 0.03 -13.90
CA SER A 171 -20.95 -1.34 -13.36
C SER A 171 -20.84 -1.37 -11.83
N ASN A 172 -20.11 -0.43 -11.21
CA ASN A 172 -19.84 -0.46 -9.77
C ASN A 172 -20.91 0.24 -8.93
N ILE A 173 -21.42 1.38 -9.40
CA ILE A 173 -22.35 2.23 -8.63
C ILE A 173 -23.65 2.58 -9.37
N ASN A 174 -23.88 1.93 -10.52
CA ASN A 174 -25.08 2.04 -11.35
C ASN A 174 -25.48 3.49 -11.70
N CYS A 175 -24.49 4.33 -12.00
CA CYS A 175 -24.69 5.70 -12.50
C CYS A 175 -23.53 6.16 -13.37
N SER A 176 -23.71 7.31 -14.03
CA SER A 176 -22.65 8.06 -14.70
C SER A 176 -21.68 8.72 -13.72
N ILE A 177 -20.49 9.10 -14.22
CA ILE A 177 -19.50 9.85 -13.44
C ILE A 177 -20.12 11.14 -12.91
N LYS A 178 -20.85 11.89 -13.75
CA LYS A 178 -21.50 13.15 -13.38
C LYS A 178 -22.47 12.98 -12.21
N GLU A 179 -23.33 11.95 -12.26
CA GLU A 179 -24.28 11.65 -11.19
C GLU A 179 -23.58 11.23 -9.89
N SER A 180 -22.45 10.50 -9.98
CA SER A 180 -21.67 10.13 -8.81
C SER A 180 -21.06 11.35 -8.12
N LEU A 181 -20.51 12.30 -8.89
CA LEU A 181 -19.91 13.52 -8.36
C LEU A 181 -20.94 14.42 -7.66
N VAL A 182 -22.16 14.49 -8.19
CA VAL A 182 -23.27 15.18 -7.49
C VAL A 182 -23.55 14.54 -6.14
N ARG A 183 -23.63 13.21 -6.06
CA ARG A 183 -23.83 12.50 -4.77
C ARG A 183 -22.67 12.70 -3.80
N TYR A 184 -21.44 12.76 -4.30
CA TYR A 184 -20.26 12.98 -3.47
C TYR A 184 -20.14 14.42 -2.99
N ASN A 185 -20.65 15.40 -3.74
CA ASN A 185 -20.75 16.77 -3.28
C ASN A 185 -21.63 16.87 -2.02
N ASP A 186 -22.77 16.17 -1.97
CA ASP A 186 -23.63 16.14 -0.78
C ASP A 186 -22.91 15.56 0.44
N VAL A 187 -22.15 14.48 0.25
CA VAL A 187 -21.30 13.89 1.30
C VAL A 187 -20.21 14.86 1.76
N ALA A 188 -19.51 15.50 0.82
CA ALA A 188 -18.43 16.44 1.13
C ALA A 188 -18.94 17.65 1.92
N LEU A 189 -20.08 18.21 1.55
CA LEU A 189 -20.73 19.31 2.28
C LEU A 189 -21.17 18.89 3.69
N ALA A 190 -21.74 17.69 3.83
CA ALA A 190 -22.15 17.17 5.13
C ALA A 190 -20.95 16.87 6.04
N ALA A 191 -19.86 16.33 5.48
CA ALA A 191 -18.60 16.06 6.17
C ALA A 191 -17.91 17.35 6.62
N GLN A 192 -17.87 18.37 5.74
CA GLN A 192 -17.34 19.69 6.07
C GLN A 192 -18.06 20.31 7.26
N LYS A 193 -19.40 20.26 7.30
CA LYS A 193 -20.20 20.78 8.42
C LYS A 193 -19.91 20.10 9.76
N ARG A 194 -19.36 18.89 9.73
CA ARG A 194 -19.02 18.08 10.92
C ARG A 194 -17.52 17.98 11.17
N GLU A 195 -16.71 18.69 10.39
CA GLU A 195 -15.24 18.64 10.44
C GLU A 195 -14.67 17.22 10.28
N ILE A 196 -15.36 16.37 9.53
CA ILE A 196 -14.91 15.01 9.20
C ILE A 196 -14.13 15.08 7.88
N PRO A 197 -12.84 14.72 7.86
CA PRO A 197 -12.06 14.67 6.62
C PRO A 197 -12.62 13.63 5.64
N VAL A 198 -12.56 13.97 4.35
CA VAL A 198 -12.99 13.12 3.24
C VAL A 198 -11.78 12.77 2.37
N ARG A 199 -11.53 11.47 2.18
CA ARG A 199 -10.59 10.95 1.17
C ARG A 199 -11.34 10.64 -0.12
N GLY A 200 -10.79 11.04 -1.27
CA GLY A 200 -11.29 10.70 -2.61
C GLY A 200 -10.40 9.71 -3.34
#